data_AF-A0A1G3J704-F1
#
_entry.id   AF-A0A1G3J704-F1
#
_cell.length_a   1.000
_cell.length_b   1.000
_cell.length_c   1.000
_cell.angle_alpha   90.00
_cell.angle_beta   90.00
_cell.angle_gamma   90.00
#
_symmetry.space_group_name_H-M   'P 1'
#
loop_
_entity.id
_entity.type
_entity.pdbx_description
1 polymer ?
#
loop_
_entity_poly.entity_id
_entity_poly.type
_entity_poly.pdbx_seq_one_letter_code
_entity_poly.pdbx_strand_id
1 'polypeptide(L)'
;MKNPEPFAQIKRAGEKEVYIPGKVFRTPDNNNYLSDTSEFSFSRMAESKNIVAFWAKEFGKDPMLNPIEQKRFNIYDALVELERFYEFYVNQLKLVLKGKSLTDQYKMVLYIIGGDGGTAFGGGAENKIGMLWTPAARMTKAPYGALAHELGHSFQFIIRADNGRGPRGSISEMSAQYMLWQVYPEWMTFENYHLKDFMKKTHYAFLHPTNMYHSPYVFEYWSNKHGIEFFGTLSRATLDAEDPVATYKRITNISHEQFNDEMFDASRRFITWDMKRIDSVASPYANQHFTELKNAKEKDWYTISASNCPQNYGYNGIQLKVPKSGTNITVNFEGMAGAESYNSVNIDKAGWRYGFVAYQKNGNRVYSAVGKNTKGELKFKVPNDTEYLWLVVMGAPTEHWPVTMGRQRTDADAKKEEQWPYQFKLTGSEPLKLVS
;
A
#
# COMPACT_ATOMS: atom_id res chain seq x y z
N MET A 1 -1.26 -34.29 -3.51
CA MET A 1 -1.00 -34.63 -4.92
C MET A 1 0.45 -34.29 -5.22
N LYS A 2 1.20 -35.16 -5.89
CA LYS A 2 2.56 -34.83 -6.35
C LYS A 2 2.45 -33.72 -7.40
N ASN A 3 3.36 -32.74 -7.37
CA ASN A 3 3.44 -31.76 -8.45
C ASN A 3 3.75 -32.49 -9.77
N PRO A 4 3.21 -32.04 -10.92
CA PRO A 4 3.62 -32.56 -12.21
C PRO A 4 5.13 -32.34 -12.41
N GLU A 5 5.75 -33.20 -13.21
CA GLU A 5 7.16 -33.02 -13.60
C GLU A 5 7.34 -31.65 -14.28
N PRO A 6 8.42 -30.92 -13.99
CA PRO A 6 8.65 -29.60 -14.57
C PRO A 6 8.78 -29.67 -16.08
N PHE A 7 8.25 -28.66 -16.78
CA PHE A 7 8.41 -28.55 -18.24
C PHE A 7 9.89 -28.45 -18.63
N ALA A 8 10.73 -27.84 -17.79
CA ALA A 8 12.15 -27.73 -18.02
C ALA A 8 12.96 -27.43 -16.75
N GLN A 9 14.20 -27.90 -16.73
CA GLN A 9 15.22 -27.57 -15.75
C GLN A 9 16.54 -27.36 -16.50
N ILE A 10 17.06 -26.13 -16.47
CA ILE A 10 18.32 -25.77 -17.15
C ILE A 10 19.28 -25.22 -16.11
N LYS A 11 20.35 -25.97 -15.85
CA LYS A 11 21.39 -25.63 -14.89
C LYS A 11 22.69 -25.31 -15.62
N ARG A 12 23.18 -24.08 -15.47
CA ARG A 12 24.47 -23.61 -16.01
C ARG A 12 25.43 -23.34 -14.85
N ALA A 13 26.72 -23.61 -15.05
CA ALA A 13 27.72 -23.42 -14.01
C ALA A 13 27.83 -21.93 -13.63
N GLY A 14 27.73 -21.62 -12.34
CA GLY A 14 27.81 -20.23 -11.83
C GLY A 14 26.53 -19.40 -11.99
N GLU A 15 25.44 -19.97 -12.51
CA GLU A 15 24.15 -19.30 -12.68
C GLU A 15 23.06 -19.90 -11.80
N LYS A 16 22.00 -19.12 -11.58
CA LYS A 16 20.73 -19.63 -11.03
C LYS A 16 20.07 -20.55 -12.05
N GLU A 17 19.43 -21.60 -11.56
CA GLU A 17 18.71 -22.56 -12.38
C GLU A 17 17.44 -21.93 -12.99
N VAL A 18 17.21 -22.20 -14.28
CA VAL A 18 15.92 -21.97 -14.92
C VAL A 18 15.06 -23.20 -14.68
N TYR A 19 14.06 -23.06 -13.80
CA TYR A 19 13.10 -24.10 -13.49
C TYR A 19 11.71 -23.66 -13.97
N ILE A 20 11.11 -24.41 -14.89
CA ILE A 20 9.77 -24.14 -15.41
C ILE A 20 8.81 -25.17 -14.79
N PRO A 21 7.90 -24.74 -13.90
CA PRO A 21 6.94 -25.62 -13.21
C PRO A 21 6.14 -26.49 -14.19
N GLY A 22 5.74 -27.69 -13.77
CA GLY A 22 4.97 -28.62 -14.62
C GLY A 22 3.53 -28.17 -14.86
N LYS A 23 3.10 -27.12 -14.16
CA LYS A 23 1.85 -26.41 -14.39
C LYS A 23 2.06 -24.92 -14.15
N VAL A 24 1.73 -24.13 -15.15
CA VAL A 24 1.89 -22.67 -15.12
C VAL A 24 0.56 -22.02 -15.46
N PHE A 25 0.17 -21.01 -14.67
CA PHE A 25 -1.04 -20.23 -14.95
C PHE A 25 -0.94 -19.56 -16.32
N ARG A 26 -2.03 -19.54 -17.10
CA ARG A 26 -2.08 -18.98 -18.46
C ARG A 26 -1.04 -19.56 -19.44
N THR A 27 -0.63 -20.81 -19.22
CA THR A 27 0.13 -21.61 -20.17
C THR A 27 -0.71 -22.82 -20.57
N PRO A 28 -0.76 -23.21 -21.86
CA PRO A 28 -1.44 -24.43 -22.28
C PRO A 28 -0.87 -25.67 -21.58
N ASP A 29 -1.74 -26.60 -21.15
CA ASP A 29 -1.31 -27.83 -20.45
C ASP A 29 -0.34 -28.69 -21.28
N ASN A 30 -0.41 -28.61 -22.61
CA ASN A 30 0.46 -29.33 -23.55
C ASN A 30 1.55 -28.44 -24.18
N ASN A 31 1.90 -27.31 -23.56
CA ASN A 31 2.94 -26.43 -24.11
C ASN A 31 4.30 -27.16 -24.17
N ASN A 32 4.89 -27.25 -25.37
CA ASN A 32 6.21 -27.83 -25.57
C ASN A 32 7.23 -26.72 -25.83
N TYR A 33 8.08 -26.42 -24.83
CA TYR A 33 9.08 -25.35 -24.93
C TYR A 33 10.17 -25.59 -25.98
N LEU A 34 10.33 -26.84 -26.47
CA LEU A 34 11.25 -27.17 -27.56
C LEU A 34 10.65 -26.91 -28.95
N SER A 35 9.34 -26.65 -29.04
CA SER A 35 8.64 -26.42 -30.30
C SER A 35 8.40 -24.93 -30.56
N ASP A 36 8.96 -24.40 -31.65
CA ASP A 36 8.74 -23.00 -32.06
C ASP A 36 7.24 -22.69 -32.33
N THR A 37 6.40 -23.70 -32.56
CA THR A 37 4.95 -23.55 -32.81
C THR A 37 4.08 -23.56 -31.55
N SER A 38 4.64 -23.96 -30.40
CA SER A 38 3.94 -23.88 -29.10
C SER A 38 3.75 -22.43 -28.67
N GLU A 39 2.89 -22.19 -27.69
CA GLU A 39 2.59 -20.83 -27.24
C GLU A 39 3.86 -20.14 -26.72
N PHE A 40 4.55 -20.81 -25.79
CA PHE A 40 5.86 -20.41 -25.29
C PHE A 40 6.93 -21.40 -25.73
N SER A 41 8.11 -20.89 -26.07
CA SER A 41 9.22 -21.68 -26.63
C SER A 41 10.56 -21.07 -26.22
N PHE A 42 11.61 -21.90 -26.13
CA PHE A 42 12.99 -21.44 -25.95
C PHE A 42 13.53 -20.62 -27.14
N SER A 43 12.86 -20.65 -28.30
CA SER A 43 13.15 -19.74 -29.42
C SER A 43 12.64 -18.31 -29.19
N ARG A 44 11.78 -18.10 -28.20
CA ARG A 44 11.15 -16.82 -27.82
C ARG A 44 11.33 -16.58 -26.33
N MET A 45 12.59 -16.54 -25.94
CA MET A 45 13.01 -16.30 -24.57
C MET A 45 14.11 -15.27 -24.50
N ALA A 46 14.22 -14.62 -23.35
CA ALA A 46 15.37 -13.79 -22.98
C ALA A 46 15.67 -14.02 -21.50
N GLU A 47 16.93 -13.89 -21.11
CA GLU A 47 17.36 -14.12 -19.74
C GLU A 47 18.24 -12.97 -19.25
N SER A 48 18.12 -12.69 -17.96
CA SER A 48 19.04 -11.90 -17.17
C SER A 48 19.58 -12.76 -16.02
N LYS A 49 20.26 -12.15 -15.05
CA LYS A 49 20.87 -12.84 -13.91
C LYS A 49 19.83 -13.55 -13.04
N ASN A 50 18.72 -12.89 -12.78
CA ASN A 50 17.70 -13.30 -11.82
C ASN A 50 16.37 -13.70 -12.48
N ILE A 51 16.19 -13.44 -13.78
CA ILE A 51 14.90 -13.60 -14.46
C ILE A 51 15.08 -14.32 -15.80
N VAL A 52 14.13 -15.20 -16.12
CA VAL A 52 13.91 -15.74 -17.46
C VAL A 52 12.55 -15.28 -17.95
N ALA A 53 12.49 -14.78 -19.17
CA ALA A 53 11.28 -14.31 -19.80
C ALA A 53 10.93 -15.15 -21.02
N PHE A 54 9.64 -15.43 -21.20
CA PHE A 54 9.07 -16.04 -22.39
C PHE A 54 7.95 -15.16 -22.92
N TRP A 55 7.75 -15.14 -24.24
CA TRP A 55 6.61 -14.45 -24.84
C TRP A 55 5.82 -15.34 -25.80
N ALA A 56 4.52 -15.07 -25.85
CA ALA A 56 3.59 -15.77 -26.72
C ALA A 56 4.02 -15.70 -28.19
N LYS A 57 3.74 -16.79 -28.93
CA LYS A 57 4.08 -16.90 -30.37
C LYS A 57 3.51 -15.78 -31.24
N GLU A 58 2.38 -15.20 -30.84
CA GLU A 58 1.75 -14.11 -31.59
C GLU A 58 2.60 -12.83 -31.64
N PHE A 59 3.58 -12.68 -30.75
CA PHE A 59 4.47 -11.54 -30.77
C PHE A 59 5.61 -11.69 -31.79
N GLY A 60 5.82 -12.89 -32.34
CA GLY A 60 6.92 -13.19 -33.26
C GLY A 60 8.25 -13.46 -32.53
N LYS A 61 9.32 -13.69 -33.29
CA LYS A 61 10.68 -13.90 -32.73
C LYS A 61 11.29 -12.63 -32.19
N ASP A 62 11.04 -11.51 -32.84
CA ASP A 62 11.39 -10.18 -32.35
C ASP A 62 10.10 -9.38 -32.14
N PRO A 63 9.68 -9.18 -30.88
CA PRO A 63 8.47 -8.40 -30.58
C PRO A 63 8.53 -6.97 -31.09
N MET A 64 9.72 -6.38 -31.28
CA MET A 64 9.84 -5.02 -31.83
C MET A 64 9.45 -4.95 -33.31
N LEU A 65 9.51 -6.07 -34.02
CA LEU A 65 9.10 -6.18 -35.42
C LEU A 65 7.60 -6.53 -35.58
N ASN A 66 6.84 -6.60 -34.48
CA ASN A 66 5.42 -6.91 -34.58
C ASN A 66 4.70 -5.86 -35.45
N PRO A 67 3.82 -6.27 -36.39
CA PRO A 67 3.07 -5.30 -37.21
C PRO A 67 2.10 -4.45 -36.39
N ILE A 68 1.65 -4.93 -35.23
CA ILE A 68 0.75 -4.20 -34.32
C ILE A 68 1.59 -3.47 -33.27
N GLU A 69 1.59 -2.14 -33.29
CA GLU A 69 2.44 -1.31 -32.43
C GLU A 69 2.19 -1.57 -30.94
N GLN A 70 0.94 -1.79 -30.52
CA GLN A 70 0.57 -2.07 -29.12
C GLN A 70 1.07 -3.43 -28.63
N LYS A 71 1.49 -4.30 -29.55
CA LYS A 71 2.10 -5.61 -29.26
C LYS A 71 3.63 -5.56 -29.27
N ARG A 72 4.24 -4.41 -29.58
CA ARG A 72 5.69 -4.22 -29.52
C ARG A 72 6.14 -3.97 -28.08
N PHE A 73 7.25 -4.58 -27.71
CA PHE A 73 7.93 -4.35 -26.45
C PHE A 73 9.41 -4.69 -26.59
N ASN A 74 10.27 -3.93 -25.91
CA ASN A 74 11.68 -4.27 -25.82
C ASN A 74 11.90 -5.13 -24.57
N ILE A 75 12.15 -6.42 -24.77
CA ILE A 75 12.36 -7.36 -23.67
C ILE A 75 13.64 -7.05 -22.88
N TYR A 76 14.68 -6.53 -23.53
CA TYR A 76 15.95 -6.24 -22.86
C TYR A 76 15.85 -5.03 -21.94
N ASP A 77 15.15 -3.97 -22.36
CA ASP A 77 14.89 -2.80 -21.50
C ASP A 77 14.06 -3.20 -20.27
N ALA A 78 13.04 -4.05 -20.48
CA ALA A 78 12.24 -4.57 -19.39
C ALA A 78 13.05 -5.44 -18.41
N LEU A 79 13.95 -6.30 -18.91
CA LEU A 79 14.83 -7.11 -18.07
C LEU A 79 15.80 -6.24 -17.26
N VAL A 80 16.35 -5.16 -17.84
CA VAL A 80 17.19 -4.20 -17.10
C VAL A 80 16.42 -3.58 -15.92
N GLU A 81 15.19 -3.12 -16.15
CA GLU A 81 14.37 -2.52 -15.10
C GLU A 81 13.93 -3.55 -14.05
N LEU A 82 13.54 -4.76 -14.47
CA LEU A 82 13.21 -5.84 -13.55
C LEU A 82 14.39 -6.26 -12.68
N GLU A 83 15.61 -6.29 -13.21
CA GLU A 83 16.83 -6.53 -12.43
C GLU A 83 17.06 -5.43 -11.40
N ARG A 84 16.84 -4.16 -11.77
CA ARG A 84 16.90 -3.03 -10.83
C ARG A 84 15.88 -3.18 -9.70
N PHE A 85 14.64 -3.57 -10.01
CA PHE A 85 13.61 -3.81 -8.99
C PHE A 85 13.98 -4.98 -8.09
N TYR A 86 14.37 -6.10 -8.70
CA TYR A 86 14.76 -7.32 -8.00
C TYR A 86 15.89 -7.05 -7.01
N GLU A 87 16.97 -6.41 -7.45
CA GLU A 87 18.13 -6.11 -6.60
C GLU A 87 17.74 -5.13 -5.49
N PHE A 88 16.81 -4.19 -5.72
CA PHE A 88 16.27 -3.34 -4.64
C PHE A 88 15.47 -4.16 -3.62
N TYR A 89 14.58 -5.04 -4.08
CA TYR A 89 13.72 -5.86 -3.23
C TYR A 89 14.54 -6.85 -2.36
N VAL A 90 15.61 -7.42 -2.92
CA VAL A 90 16.52 -8.31 -2.19
C VAL A 90 17.48 -7.54 -1.29
N ASN A 91 18.11 -6.47 -1.79
CA ASN A 91 19.23 -5.86 -1.07
C ASN A 91 18.83 -4.71 -0.16
N GLN A 92 17.80 -3.93 -0.50
CA GLN A 92 17.37 -2.75 0.24
C GLN A 92 16.15 -3.05 1.12
N LEU A 93 15.10 -3.65 0.56
CA LEU A 93 13.92 -4.04 1.36
C LEU A 93 14.16 -5.31 2.17
N LYS A 94 15.21 -6.07 1.83
CA LYS A 94 15.53 -7.37 2.40
C LYS A 94 14.33 -8.30 2.39
N LEU A 95 13.46 -8.30 1.38
CA LEU A 95 12.23 -9.11 1.40
C LEU A 95 12.53 -10.59 1.70
N VAL A 96 13.62 -11.09 1.11
CA VAL A 96 14.19 -12.41 1.33
C VAL A 96 15.60 -12.31 1.91
N LEU A 97 16.10 -13.41 2.48
CA LEU A 97 17.45 -13.46 3.05
C LEU A 97 18.39 -14.17 2.08
N LYS A 98 19.34 -13.42 1.53
CA LYS A 98 20.40 -13.95 0.65
C LYS A 98 21.20 -15.05 1.36
N GLY A 99 21.49 -16.12 0.63
CA GLY A 99 22.09 -17.36 1.13
C GLY A 99 21.12 -18.31 1.83
N LYS A 100 19.84 -17.94 1.95
CA LYS A 100 18.78 -18.73 2.61
C LYS A 100 17.47 -18.73 1.84
N SER A 101 17.45 -18.18 0.62
CA SER A 101 16.24 -18.03 -0.17
C SER A 101 16.27 -18.95 -1.37
N LEU A 102 15.09 -19.42 -1.79
CA LEU A 102 14.90 -20.06 -3.09
C LEU A 102 15.37 -19.17 -4.25
N THR A 103 15.35 -17.86 -4.04
CA THR A 103 15.86 -16.90 -5.00
C THR A 103 17.37 -16.94 -5.19
N ASP A 104 18.14 -17.56 -4.28
CA ASP A 104 19.57 -17.80 -4.50
C ASP A 104 19.81 -18.93 -5.51
N GLN A 105 18.83 -19.82 -5.68
CA GLN A 105 18.94 -21.04 -6.48
C GLN A 105 18.28 -20.91 -7.84
N TYR A 106 17.13 -20.22 -7.92
CA TYR A 106 16.28 -20.20 -9.10
C TYR A 106 16.08 -18.79 -9.67
N LYS A 107 15.99 -18.70 -10.99
CA LYS A 107 15.49 -17.49 -11.67
C LYS A 107 13.97 -17.38 -11.49
N MET A 108 13.45 -16.16 -11.34
CA MET A 108 12.02 -15.90 -11.45
C MET A 108 11.60 -15.96 -12.93
N VAL A 109 10.34 -16.30 -13.18
CA VAL A 109 9.83 -16.50 -14.56
C VAL A 109 8.84 -15.41 -14.92
N LEU A 110 9.09 -14.73 -16.03
CA LEU A 110 8.18 -13.76 -16.65
C LEU A 110 7.52 -14.36 -17.89
N TYR A 111 6.20 -14.29 -17.96
CA TYR A 111 5.44 -14.59 -19.18
C TYR A 111 4.81 -13.33 -19.75
N ILE A 112 5.17 -12.99 -20.98
CA ILE A 112 4.46 -12.01 -21.77
C ILE A 112 3.32 -12.74 -22.49
N ILE A 113 2.12 -12.61 -21.93
CA ILE A 113 0.93 -13.35 -22.35
C ILE A 113 0.25 -12.67 -23.54
N GLY A 114 -0.25 -13.48 -24.47
CA GLY A 114 -1.00 -13.00 -25.64
C GLY A 114 -2.46 -12.66 -25.35
N GLY A 115 -3.13 -12.14 -26.38
CA GLY A 115 -4.55 -11.76 -26.35
C GLY A 115 -4.82 -10.31 -25.97
N ASP A 116 -6.10 -9.95 -25.86
CA ASP A 116 -6.56 -8.55 -25.72
C ASP A 116 -6.71 -8.08 -24.26
N GLY A 117 -6.39 -8.94 -23.29
CA GLY A 117 -6.50 -8.61 -21.87
C GLY A 117 -5.43 -7.61 -21.40
N GLY A 118 -5.81 -6.67 -20.54
CA GLY A 118 -4.92 -5.60 -20.04
C GLY A 118 -4.35 -5.81 -18.63
N THR A 119 -4.58 -6.98 -18.03
CA THR A 119 -4.26 -7.27 -16.62
C THR A 119 -2.96 -8.05 -16.49
N ALA A 120 -2.04 -7.54 -15.68
CA ALA A 120 -0.85 -8.25 -15.24
C ALA A 120 -1.13 -9.01 -13.94
N PHE A 121 -0.32 -10.01 -13.64
CA PHE A 121 -0.44 -10.87 -12.46
C PHE A 121 0.95 -11.23 -11.93
N GLY A 122 1.05 -11.45 -10.64
CA GLY A 122 2.27 -11.87 -9.96
C GLY A 122 1.98 -12.90 -8.89
N GLY A 123 2.98 -13.71 -8.56
CA GLY A 123 2.83 -14.80 -7.60
C GLY A 123 3.90 -15.85 -7.79
N GLY A 124 3.50 -17.12 -7.85
CA GLY A 124 4.45 -18.20 -8.04
C GLY A 124 3.81 -19.57 -8.12
N ALA A 125 4.65 -20.59 -8.25
CA ALA A 125 4.23 -21.97 -8.40
C ALA A 125 5.09 -22.91 -7.55
N GLU A 126 4.51 -24.07 -7.23
CA GLU A 126 5.16 -25.21 -6.57
C GLU A 126 5.85 -24.89 -5.23
N ASN A 127 5.42 -23.82 -4.54
CA ASN A 127 6.09 -23.28 -3.36
C ASN A 127 7.61 -23.12 -3.57
N LYS A 128 8.01 -22.73 -4.80
CA LYS A 128 9.40 -22.74 -5.25
C LYS A 128 9.76 -21.52 -6.07
N ILE A 129 8.99 -21.21 -7.12
CA ILE A 129 9.38 -20.22 -8.14
C ILE A 129 8.45 -19.01 -8.08
N GLY A 130 9.04 -17.82 -8.03
CA GLY A 130 8.34 -16.54 -8.20
C GLY A 130 8.08 -16.27 -9.68
N MET A 131 6.89 -15.78 -10.01
CA MET A 131 6.40 -15.71 -11.38
C MET A 131 5.54 -14.48 -11.65
N LEU A 132 5.68 -13.93 -12.85
CA LEU A 132 4.93 -12.79 -13.35
C LEU A 132 4.29 -13.12 -14.69
N TRP A 133 3.12 -12.56 -14.93
CA TRP A 133 2.41 -12.61 -16.21
C TRP A 133 1.97 -11.22 -16.59
N THR A 134 2.28 -10.77 -17.80
CA THR A 134 1.96 -9.41 -18.22
C THR A 134 1.54 -9.40 -19.69
N PRO A 135 0.53 -8.61 -20.08
CA PRO A 135 0.28 -8.36 -21.48
C PRO A 135 1.32 -7.39 -22.04
N ALA A 136 1.58 -7.47 -23.35
CA ALA A 136 2.55 -6.61 -24.03
C ALA A 136 2.28 -5.11 -23.83
N ALA A 137 1.00 -4.70 -23.74
CA ALA A 137 0.60 -3.31 -23.54
C ALA A 137 1.24 -2.65 -22.30
N ARG A 138 1.52 -3.43 -21.25
CA ARG A 138 2.18 -2.97 -20.01
C ARG A 138 3.70 -2.87 -20.10
N MET A 139 4.27 -3.22 -21.26
CA MET A 139 5.70 -3.24 -21.54
C MET A 139 6.09 -2.38 -22.75
N THR A 140 5.12 -1.69 -23.36
CA THR A 140 5.33 -0.86 -24.57
C THR A 140 6.30 0.31 -24.31
N LYS A 141 6.33 0.85 -23.08
CA LYS A 141 7.27 1.90 -22.66
C LYS A 141 7.39 1.97 -21.14
N ALA A 142 8.49 2.56 -20.66
CA ALA A 142 8.65 2.97 -19.27
C ALA A 142 7.68 4.12 -18.88
N PRO A 143 7.35 4.29 -17.58
CA PRO A 143 7.76 3.46 -16.43
C PRO A 143 7.08 2.09 -16.40
N TYR A 144 7.81 1.05 -16.00
CA TYR A 144 7.31 -0.32 -15.93
C TYR A 144 6.60 -0.59 -14.59
N GLY A 145 5.67 0.28 -14.22
CA GLY A 145 4.95 0.20 -12.94
C GLY A 145 4.32 -1.18 -12.71
N ALA A 146 3.53 -1.66 -13.67
CA ALA A 146 2.93 -2.99 -13.57
C ALA A 146 3.96 -4.10 -13.29
N LEU A 147 5.13 -4.08 -13.94
CA LEU A 147 6.17 -5.08 -13.69
C LEU A 147 6.74 -4.99 -12.27
N ALA A 148 6.98 -3.78 -11.75
CA ALA A 148 7.44 -3.57 -10.38
C ALA A 148 6.43 -4.08 -9.34
N HIS A 149 5.13 -3.84 -9.58
CA HIS A 149 4.03 -4.30 -8.75
C HIS A 149 3.92 -5.84 -8.74
N GLU A 150 3.85 -6.46 -9.92
CA GLU A 150 3.72 -7.92 -10.04
C GLU A 150 4.98 -8.67 -9.56
N LEU A 151 6.17 -8.07 -9.71
CA LEU A 151 7.39 -8.60 -9.10
C LEU A 151 7.27 -8.60 -7.57
N GLY A 152 6.65 -7.58 -6.99
CA GLY A 152 6.33 -7.51 -5.57
C GLY A 152 5.50 -8.71 -5.10
N HIS A 153 4.44 -9.08 -5.83
CA HIS A 153 3.68 -10.30 -5.54
C HIS A 153 4.50 -11.59 -5.68
N SER A 154 5.44 -11.62 -6.62
CA SER A 154 6.37 -12.74 -6.75
C SER A 154 7.26 -12.89 -5.51
N PHE A 155 7.75 -11.78 -4.95
CA PHE A 155 8.48 -11.81 -3.69
C PHE A 155 7.59 -12.16 -2.49
N GLN A 156 6.34 -11.70 -2.42
CA GLN A 156 5.41 -12.13 -1.38
C GLN A 156 5.17 -13.64 -1.42
N PHE A 157 5.10 -14.23 -2.62
CA PHE A 157 5.06 -15.67 -2.77
C PHE A 157 6.32 -16.34 -2.22
N ILE A 158 7.51 -15.86 -2.62
CA ILE A 158 8.79 -16.42 -2.16
C ILE A 158 8.95 -16.28 -0.64
N ILE A 159 8.56 -15.17 -0.02
CA ILE A 159 8.62 -15.00 1.44
C ILE A 159 7.89 -16.16 2.13
N ARG A 160 6.70 -16.52 1.64
CA ARG A 160 5.93 -17.65 2.18
C ARG A 160 6.58 -18.99 1.87
N ALA A 161 7.19 -19.14 0.69
CA ALA A 161 7.89 -20.36 0.32
C ALA A 161 9.14 -20.60 1.18
N ASP A 162 9.93 -19.55 1.44
CA ASP A 162 11.15 -19.61 2.26
C ASP A 162 10.84 -19.83 3.74
N ASN A 163 9.75 -19.23 4.26
CA ASN A 163 9.48 -19.19 5.70
C ASN A 163 8.31 -20.09 6.15
N GLY A 164 7.54 -20.66 5.22
CA GLY A 164 6.29 -21.38 5.49
C GLY A 164 5.11 -20.49 5.90
N ARG A 165 5.34 -19.18 6.07
CA ARG A 165 4.40 -18.18 6.62
C ARG A 165 4.68 -16.80 6.05
N GLY A 166 3.74 -15.88 6.24
CA GLY A 166 3.87 -14.49 5.83
C GLY A 166 2.53 -13.77 5.78
N PRO A 167 2.52 -12.46 5.49
CA PRO A 167 1.30 -11.64 5.49
C PRO A 167 0.28 -12.11 4.43
N ARG A 168 -1.00 -11.93 4.76
CA ARG A 168 -2.15 -12.30 3.91
C ARG A 168 -3.23 -11.22 3.98
N GLY A 169 -4.07 -11.16 2.95
CA GLY A 169 -5.18 -10.21 2.84
C GLY A 169 -4.79 -8.93 2.10
N SER A 170 -5.47 -7.82 2.38
CA SER A 170 -5.32 -6.53 1.67
C SER A 170 -3.87 -6.02 1.61
N ILE A 171 -3.04 -6.39 2.59
CA ILE A 171 -1.61 -6.09 2.59
C ILE A 171 -0.89 -6.57 1.33
N SER A 172 -1.36 -7.62 0.66
CA SER A 172 -0.80 -8.10 -0.62
C SER A 172 -0.73 -6.97 -1.65
N GLU A 173 -1.87 -6.35 -1.95
CA GLU A 173 -1.93 -5.25 -2.93
C GLU A 173 -1.29 -3.98 -2.37
N MET A 174 -1.52 -3.65 -1.10
CA MET A 174 -0.99 -2.43 -0.50
C MET A 174 0.54 -2.43 -0.50
N SER A 175 1.14 -3.58 -0.21
CA SER A 175 2.59 -3.69 -0.18
C SER A 175 3.21 -3.83 -1.57
N ALA A 176 2.50 -4.39 -2.56
CA ALA A 176 2.94 -4.33 -3.96
C ALA A 176 3.03 -2.88 -4.46
N GLN A 177 2.07 -2.02 -4.09
CA GLN A 177 2.16 -0.59 -4.36
C GLN A 177 3.29 0.10 -3.61
N TYR A 178 3.53 -0.28 -2.34
CA TYR A 178 4.68 0.23 -1.59
C TYR A 178 6.01 -0.15 -2.24
N MET A 179 6.18 -1.42 -2.64
CA MET A 179 7.38 -1.92 -3.30
C MET A 179 7.63 -1.19 -4.62
N LEU A 180 6.59 -1.02 -5.43
CA LEU A 180 6.62 -0.19 -6.64
C LEU A 180 7.06 1.24 -6.33
N TRP A 181 6.52 1.86 -5.29
CA TRP A 181 6.82 3.24 -4.94
C TRP A 181 8.24 3.43 -4.39
N GLN A 182 8.88 2.36 -3.89
CA GLN A 182 10.30 2.41 -3.54
C GLN A 182 11.21 2.53 -4.76
N VAL A 183 10.87 1.83 -5.85
CA VAL A 183 11.69 1.79 -7.08
C VAL A 183 11.31 2.86 -8.09
N TYR A 184 10.11 3.42 -7.95
CA TYR A 184 9.61 4.60 -8.68
C TYR A 184 9.04 5.63 -7.69
N PRO A 185 9.89 6.50 -7.11
CA PRO A 185 9.45 7.53 -6.15
C PRO A 185 8.34 8.47 -6.68
N GLU A 186 8.32 8.69 -7.99
CA GLU A 186 7.33 9.50 -8.72
C GLU A 186 5.99 8.78 -8.99
N TRP A 187 5.74 7.61 -8.41
CA TRP A 187 4.50 6.85 -8.62
C TRP A 187 3.22 7.67 -8.37
N MET A 188 3.23 8.50 -7.32
CA MET A 188 2.12 9.42 -7.01
C MET A 188 1.83 10.41 -8.14
N THR A 189 2.78 10.61 -9.05
CA THR A 189 2.68 11.48 -10.22
C THR A 189 2.12 10.72 -11.43
N PHE A 190 2.78 9.64 -11.88
CA PHE A 190 2.38 8.98 -13.13
C PHE A 190 1.19 8.01 -12.97
N GLU A 191 0.88 7.57 -11.74
CA GLU A 191 -0.36 6.83 -11.42
C GLU A 191 -1.18 7.56 -10.34
N ASN A 192 -1.28 8.88 -10.47
CA ASN A 192 -1.94 9.76 -9.50
C ASN A 192 -3.41 9.38 -9.18
N TYR A 193 -4.07 8.59 -10.02
CA TYR A 193 -5.40 8.06 -9.72
C TYR A 193 -5.45 7.26 -8.41
N HIS A 194 -4.37 6.56 -8.03
CA HIS A 194 -4.30 5.88 -6.74
C HIS A 194 -4.35 6.85 -5.56
N LEU A 195 -3.62 7.95 -5.64
CA LEU A 195 -3.64 9.00 -4.62
C LEU A 195 -5.00 9.69 -4.55
N LYS A 196 -5.59 10.03 -5.70
CA LYS A 196 -6.92 10.64 -5.78
C LYS A 196 -7.99 9.77 -5.13
N ASP A 197 -7.92 8.46 -5.31
CA ASP A 197 -8.86 7.53 -4.69
C ASP A 197 -8.57 7.34 -3.19
N PHE A 198 -7.31 7.31 -2.77
CA PHE A 198 -6.94 7.31 -1.36
C PHE A 198 -7.54 8.51 -0.61
N MET A 199 -7.47 9.72 -1.19
CA MET A 199 -8.00 10.94 -0.56
C MET A 199 -9.51 10.87 -0.29
N LYS A 200 -10.27 10.10 -1.06
CA LYS A 200 -11.71 9.87 -0.84
C LYS A 200 -11.98 8.84 0.26
N LYS A 201 -10.95 8.10 0.69
CA LYS A 201 -11.06 6.86 1.46
C LYS A 201 -10.19 6.87 2.73
N THR A 202 -9.64 8.01 3.15
CA THR A 202 -8.76 8.10 4.33
C THR A 202 -9.43 7.65 5.64
N HIS A 203 -10.75 7.71 5.70
CA HIS A 203 -11.56 7.32 6.84
C HIS A 203 -11.72 5.80 7.01
N TYR A 204 -11.43 4.99 5.98
CA TYR A 204 -11.50 3.52 6.10
C TYR A 204 -10.37 2.97 6.96
N ALA A 205 -10.60 1.79 7.53
CA ALA A 205 -9.64 1.16 8.43
C ALA A 205 -8.31 0.85 7.73
N PHE A 206 -7.21 0.81 8.49
CA PHE A 206 -5.97 0.26 7.97
C PHE A 206 -6.19 -1.22 7.59
N LEU A 207 -5.62 -1.65 6.45
CA LEU A 207 -5.84 -2.98 5.82
C LEU A 207 -7.25 -3.22 5.25
N HIS A 208 -8.06 -2.18 5.13
CA HIS A 208 -9.39 -2.30 4.59
C HIS A 208 -9.39 -2.57 3.07
N PRO A 209 -10.17 -3.56 2.56
CA PRO A 209 -10.16 -3.95 1.15
C PRO A 209 -10.41 -2.82 0.14
N THR A 210 -11.30 -1.87 0.42
CA THR A 210 -11.59 -0.73 -0.47
C THR A 210 -10.36 0.17 -0.73
N ASN A 211 -9.36 0.11 0.15
CA ASN A 211 -8.11 0.86 0.08
C ASN A 211 -6.91 0.02 -0.36
N MET A 212 -7.08 -1.27 -0.66
CA MET A 212 -5.94 -2.18 -0.82
C MET A 212 -4.98 -1.73 -1.95
N TYR A 213 -5.48 -1.08 -2.99
CA TYR A 213 -4.67 -0.56 -4.10
C TYR A 213 -4.16 0.87 -3.90
N HIS A 214 -4.58 1.57 -2.84
CA HIS A 214 -4.44 3.03 -2.74
C HIS A 214 -3.69 3.49 -1.49
N SER A 215 -3.45 2.61 -0.50
CA SER A 215 -2.91 3.01 0.80
C SER A 215 -1.57 2.33 1.17
N PRO A 216 -0.50 2.51 0.38
CA PRO A 216 0.83 2.01 0.75
C PRO A 216 1.51 2.85 1.85
N TYR A 217 0.94 4.01 2.21
CA TYR A 217 1.61 5.07 2.97
C TYR A 217 2.00 4.70 4.41
N VAL A 218 1.28 3.75 5.04
CA VAL A 218 1.63 3.25 6.37
C VAL A 218 2.97 2.51 6.35
N PHE A 219 3.27 1.77 5.28
CA PHE A 219 4.57 1.10 5.14
C PHE A 219 5.71 2.10 4.92
N GLU A 220 5.44 3.22 4.24
CA GLU A 220 6.38 4.33 4.13
C GLU A 220 6.66 4.95 5.50
N TYR A 221 5.62 5.19 6.30
CA TYR A 221 5.77 5.69 7.67
C TYR A 221 6.61 4.75 8.53
N TRP A 222 6.30 3.45 8.51
CA TRP A 222 7.08 2.45 9.24
C TRP A 222 8.54 2.37 8.78
N SER A 223 8.79 2.52 7.47
CA SER A 223 10.16 2.56 6.93
C SER A 223 10.92 3.80 7.35
N ASN A 224 10.25 4.96 7.38
CA ASN A 224 10.81 6.20 7.88
C ASN A 224 11.17 6.10 9.37
N LYS A 225 10.40 5.33 10.15
CA LYS A 225 10.60 5.14 11.59
C LYS A 225 11.64 4.08 11.95
N HIS A 226 11.59 2.92 11.29
CA HIS A 226 12.38 1.73 11.65
C HIS A 226 13.47 1.38 10.64
N GLY A 227 13.59 2.14 9.54
CA GLY A 227 14.47 1.86 8.42
C GLY A 227 13.79 1.08 7.29
N ILE A 228 14.35 1.19 6.10
CA ILE A 228 13.78 0.65 4.86
C ILE A 228 13.63 -0.89 4.86
N GLU A 229 14.45 -1.60 5.63
CA GLU A 229 14.40 -3.07 5.75
C GLU A 229 13.21 -3.56 6.59
N PHE A 230 12.52 -2.67 7.30
CA PHE A 230 11.49 -3.03 8.26
C PHE A 230 10.32 -3.78 7.62
N PHE A 231 9.87 -3.37 6.43
CA PHE A 231 8.77 -4.07 5.75
C PHE A 231 9.13 -5.53 5.42
N GLY A 232 10.37 -5.79 4.96
CA GLY A 232 10.85 -7.16 4.77
C GLY A 232 10.86 -7.94 6.08
N THR A 233 11.38 -7.33 7.15
CA THR A 233 11.42 -7.94 8.49
C THR A 233 10.03 -8.30 8.99
N LEU A 234 9.07 -7.38 8.89
CA LEU A 234 7.67 -7.63 9.22
C LEU A 234 7.12 -8.81 8.42
N SER A 235 7.31 -8.80 7.11
CA SER A 235 6.77 -9.83 6.21
C SER A 235 7.29 -11.24 6.53
N ARG A 236 8.59 -11.39 6.82
CA ARG A 236 9.15 -12.69 7.24
C ARG A 236 8.77 -13.07 8.66
N ALA A 237 8.51 -12.08 9.52
CA ALA A 237 8.19 -12.31 10.92
C ALA A 237 6.71 -12.59 11.19
N THR A 238 5.78 -12.35 10.26
CA THR A 238 4.34 -12.63 10.42
C THR A 238 4.05 -14.11 10.66
N LEU A 239 3.30 -14.42 11.72
CA LEU A 239 2.81 -15.78 12.03
C LEU A 239 1.45 -16.01 11.37
N ASP A 240 1.05 -17.28 11.15
CA ASP A 240 -0.22 -17.60 10.46
C ASP A 240 -1.47 -17.10 11.19
N ALA A 241 -1.41 -16.98 12.53
CA ALA A 241 -2.50 -16.46 13.36
C ALA A 241 -2.49 -14.93 13.50
N GLU A 242 -1.53 -14.24 12.89
CA GLU A 242 -1.36 -12.79 13.02
C GLU A 242 -1.76 -12.07 11.74
N ASP A 243 -2.42 -10.93 11.93
CA ASP A 243 -2.48 -9.91 10.91
C ASP A 243 -1.25 -8.97 11.00
N PRO A 244 -1.05 -8.07 10.02
CA PRO A 244 0.09 -7.16 10.02
C PRO A 244 0.19 -6.26 11.26
N VAL A 245 -0.94 -5.86 11.86
CA VAL A 245 -0.95 -5.04 13.08
C VAL A 245 -0.47 -5.84 14.29
N ALA A 246 -0.96 -7.07 14.47
CA ALA A 246 -0.48 -7.97 15.52
C ALA A 246 1.02 -8.26 15.36
N THR A 247 1.46 -8.55 14.12
CA THR A 247 2.89 -8.74 13.81
C THR A 247 3.71 -7.50 14.20
N TYR A 248 3.29 -6.31 13.75
CA TYR A 248 3.99 -5.06 14.02
C TYR A 248 4.18 -4.82 15.51
N LYS A 249 3.10 -4.94 16.30
CA LYS A 249 3.15 -4.75 17.76
C LYS A 249 4.10 -5.74 18.43
N ARG A 250 4.06 -7.02 18.03
CA ARG A 250 4.94 -8.06 18.59
C ARG A 250 6.41 -7.79 18.28
N ILE A 251 6.76 -7.48 17.03
CA ILE A 251 8.18 -7.34 16.64
C ILE A 251 8.80 -6.01 17.07
N THR A 252 7.98 -4.98 17.31
CA THR A 252 8.44 -3.69 17.83
C THR A 252 8.30 -3.58 19.35
N ASN A 253 7.68 -4.58 19.99
CA ASN A 253 7.43 -4.64 21.43
C ASN A 253 6.70 -3.39 21.96
N ILE A 254 5.65 -2.98 21.26
CA ILE A 254 4.82 -1.84 21.66
C ILE A 254 3.43 -2.29 22.12
N SER A 255 2.87 -1.53 23.06
CA SER A 255 1.48 -1.65 23.47
C SER A 255 0.53 -1.21 22.35
N HIS A 256 -0.74 -1.56 22.51
CA HIS A 256 -1.79 -1.10 21.61
C HIS A 256 -1.99 0.43 21.64
N GLU A 257 -1.82 1.06 22.82
CA GLU A 257 -1.88 2.52 22.94
C GLU A 257 -0.76 3.20 22.16
N GLN A 258 0.47 2.68 22.25
CA GLN A 258 1.61 3.17 21.47
C GLN A 258 1.41 2.97 19.97
N PHE A 259 0.79 1.85 19.55
CA PHE A 259 0.44 1.64 18.14
C PHE A 259 -0.56 2.70 17.64
N ASN A 260 -1.60 3.01 18.43
CA ASN A 260 -2.53 4.09 18.11
C ASN A 260 -1.82 5.46 18.00
N ASP A 261 -0.87 5.74 18.88
CA ASP A 261 -0.11 6.99 18.86
C ASP A 261 0.76 7.09 17.58
N GLU A 262 1.38 5.99 17.16
CA GLU A 262 2.17 5.92 15.92
C GLU A 262 1.31 6.04 14.68
N MET A 263 0.15 5.38 14.63
CA MET A 263 -0.78 5.52 13.51
C MET A 263 -1.31 6.96 13.41
N PHE A 264 -1.55 7.63 14.54
CA PHE A 264 -1.97 9.03 14.53
C PHE A 264 -0.86 9.97 14.05
N ASP A 265 0.39 9.71 14.45
CA ASP A 265 1.53 10.45 13.90
C ASP A 265 1.65 10.25 12.39
N ALA A 266 1.45 9.02 11.90
CA ALA A 266 1.39 8.72 10.48
C ALA A 266 0.28 9.52 9.77
N SER A 267 -0.96 9.52 10.30
CA SER A 267 -2.08 10.28 9.74
C SER A 267 -1.76 11.77 9.58
N ARG A 268 -1.10 12.37 10.58
CA ARG A 268 -0.68 13.78 10.53
C ARG A 268 0.40 14.02 9.47
N ARG A 269 1.35 13.09 9.30
CA ARG A 269 2.36 13.15 8.24
C ARG A 269 1.77 12.92 6.85
N PHE A 270 0.68 12.16 6.73
CA PHE A 270 -0.01 12.00 5.44
C PHE A 270 -0.69 13.29 4.99
N ILE A 271 -1.05 14.20 5.90
CA ILE A 271 -1.53 15.55 5.54
C ILE A 271 -0.44 16.33 4.78
N THR A 272 0.81 16.18 5.21
CA THR A 272 1.92 17.06 4.83
C THR A 272 3.00 16.39 3.97
N TRP A 273 2.92 15.07 3.80
CA TRP A 273 3.87 14.17 3.14
C TRP A 273 5.34 14.36 3.54
N ASP A 274 5.59 14.77 4.79
CA ASP A 274 6.91 15.16 5.31
C ASP A 274 7.67 13.94 5.88
N MET A 275 7.94 12.97 5.01
CA MET A 275 8.81 11.83 5.34
C MET A 275 10.05 11.89 4.45
N LYS A 276 11.24 11.69 5.04
CA LYS A 276 12.53 12.07 4.45
C LYS A 276 12.73 11.54 3.01
N ARG A 277 12.31 10.30 2.73
CA ARG A 277 12.47 9.69 1.41
C ARG A 277 11.59 10.35 0.35
N ILE A 278 10.40 10.80 0.74
CA ILE A 278 9.35 11.22 -0.21
C ILE A 278 9.12 12.73 -0.23
N ASP A 279 9.65 13.50 0.72
CA ASP A 279 9.30 14.92 0.91
C ASP A 279 9.41 15.73 -0.40
N SER A 280 10.49 15.56 -1.16
CA SER A 280 10.68 16.28 -2.42
C SER A 280 9.69 15.89 -3.52
N VAL A 281 9.28 14.63 -3.58
CA VAL A 281 8.42 14.10 -4.66
C VAL A 281 6.93 14.14 -4.30
N ALA A 282 6.62 14.13 -3.00
CA ALA A 282 5.26 14.09 -2.49
C ALA A 282 4.74 15.45 -1.97
N SER A 283 5.62 16.43 -1.75
CA SER A 283 5.23 17.79 -1.34
C SER A 283 4.19 18.47 -2.24
N PRO A 284 4.15 18.26 -3.59
CA PRO A 284 3.08 18.82 -4.42
C PRO A 284 1.68 18.32 -4.05
N TYR A 285 1.59 17.20 -3.32
CA TYR A 285 0.35 16.58 -2.89
C TYR A 285 -0.02 16.87 -1.44
N ALA A 286 0.77 17.69 -0.74
CA ALA A 286 0.49 18.08 0.64
C ALA A 286 -0.72 18.99 0.72
N ASN A 287 -1.41 18.97 1.86
CA ASN A 287 -2.54 19.86 2.15
C ASN A 287 -3.72 19.73 1.15
N GLN A 288 -3.92 18.54 0.57
CA GLN A 288 -5.02 18.26 -0.37
C GLN A 288 -6.18 17.46 0.23
N HIS A 289 -6.11 17.14 1.52
CA HIS A 289 -7.13 16.35 2.22
C HIS A 289 -8.47 17.08 2.27
N PHE A 290 -9.53 16.29 2.33
CA PHE A 290 -10.89 16.80 2.46
C PHE A 290 -11.68 15.90 3.41
N THR A 291 -12.52 16.54 4.22
CA THR A 291 -13.43 15.87 5.15
C THR A 291 -14.78 16.57 5.08
N GLU A 292 -15.85 15.82 4.90
CA GLU A 292 -17.20 16.37 4.99
C GLU A 292 -17.62 16.48 6.46
N LEU A 293 -18.03 17.69 6.85
CA LEU A 293 -18.54 18.00 8.17
C LEU A 293 -19.96 18.55 8.06
N LYS A 294 -20.75 18.33 9.10
CA LYS A 294 -22.09 18.89 9.28
C LYS A 294 -22.09 19.81 10.49
N ASN A 295 -22.97 20.80 10.50
CA ASN A 295 -23.28 21.52 11.74
C ASN A 295 -23.93 20.56 12.74
N ALA A 296 -23.46 20.58 13.99
CA ALA A 296 -24.10 19.84 15.06
C ALA A 296 -25.39 20.52 15.50
N LYS A 297 -26.17 19.85 16.36
CA LYS A 297 -27.34 20.44 17.01
C LYS A 297 -26.96 21.58 17.96
N GLU A 298 -25.82 21.45 18.64
CA GLU A 298 -25.30 22.49 19.51
C GLU A 298 -24.59 23.57 18.71
N LYS A 299 -24.79 24.83 19.11
CA LYS A 299 -24.21 25.99 18.44
C LYS A 299 -22.67 25.93 18.45
N ASP A 300 -22.07 26.22 17.30
CA ASP A 300 -20.61 26.24 17.06
C ASP A 300 -19.92 24.86 17.17
N TRP A 301 -20.69 23.78 17.26
CA TRP A 301 -20.15 22.42 17.16
C TRP A 301 -20.32 21.88 15.74
N TYR A 302 -19.35 21.06 15.32
CA TYR A 302 -19.33 20.37 14.05
C TYR A 302 -19.31 18.87 14.31
N THR A 303 -20.10 18.12 13.57
CA THR A 303 -20.14 16.66 13.63
C THR A 303 -19.57 16.09 12.32
N ILE A 304 -18.79 15.02 12.42
CA ILE A 304 -18.31 14.28 11.23
C ILE A 304 -19.49 13.77 10.40
N SER A 305 -19.37 13.69 9.07
CA SER A 305 -20.40 13.02 8.26
C SER A 305 -20.29 11.49 8.39
N ALA A 306 -21.39 10.77 8.18
CA ALA A 306 -21.34 9.30 8.13
C ALA A 306 -20.49 8.77 6.96
N SER A 307 -20.41 9.51 5.84
CA SER A 307 -19.61 9.20 4.65
C SER A 307 -18.09 9.33 4.89
N ASN A 308 -17.68 10.08 5.91
CA ASN A 308 -16.28 10.27 6.28
C ASN A 308 -15.97 9.82 7.72
N CYS A 309 -16.89 9.11 8.38
CA CYS A 309 -16.68 8.69 9.77
C CYS A 309 -15.50 7.70 9.85
N PRO A 310 -14.48 7.96 10.69
CA PRO A 310 -13.28 7.15 10.73
C PRO A 310 -13.59 5.76 11.30
N GLN A 311 -13.05 4.73 10.67
CA GLN A 311 -12.98 3.36 11.18
C GLN A 311 -11.65 3.14 11.93
N ASN A 312 -11.32 1.91 12.30
CA ASN A 312 -10.07 1.57 12.99
C ASN A 312 -8.82 2.08 12.24
N TYR A 313 -8.12 3.06 12.83
CA TYR A 313 -6.95 3.74 12.25
C TYR A 313 -7.23 4.57 11.00
N GLY A 314 -8.50 4.69 10.59
CA GLY A 314 -8.94 5.65 9.59
C GLY A 314 -8.93 7.06 10.15
N TYR A 315 -8.73 8.06 9.30
CA TYR A 315 -8.52 9.44 9.73
C TYR A 315 -9.16 10.48 8.82
N ASN A 316 -9.34 11.66 9.40
CA ASN A 316 -9.86 12.86 8.79
C ASN A 316 -8.83 13.99 8.88
N GLY A 317 -8.61 14.68 7.77
CA GLY A 317 -7.91 15.97 7.73
C GLY A 317 -8.93 17.09 7.53
N ILE A 318 -9.05 17.98 8.51
CA ILE A 318 -9.98 19.11 8.50
C ILE A 318 -9.16 20.39 8.38
N GLN A 319 -9.24 21.04 7.21
CA GLN A 319 -8.53 22.29 6.99
C GLN A 319 -9.20 23.43 7.76
N LEU A 320 -8.38 24.23 8.45
CA LEU A 320 -8.80 25.33 9.28
C LEU A 320 -8.38 26.66 8.67
N LYS A 321 -9.13 27.71 8.97
CA LYS A 321 -8.72 29.08 8.70
C LYS A 321 -7.49 29.41 9.54
N VAL A 322 -6.44 29.92 8.92
CA VAL A 322 -5.22 30.29 9.64
C VAL A 322 -5.43 31.64 10.36
N PRO A 323 -5.47 31.70 11.71
CA PRO A 323 -5.55 32.95 12.43
C PRO A 323 -4.18 33.67 12.44
N LYS A 324 -4.10 34.83 13.09
CA LYS A 324 -2.83 35.52 13.28
C LYS A 324 -1.84 34.63 14.05
N SER A 325 -0.56 34.70 13.68
CA SER A 325 0.51 34.01 14.39
C SER A 325 0.48 34.32 15.89
N GLY A 326 0.72 33.31 16.71
CA GLY A 326 0.69 33.40 18.17
C GLY A 326 -0.71 33.32 18.79
N THR A 327 -1.80 33.30 18.00
CA THR A 327 -3.14 33.02 18.51
C THR A 327 -3.19 31.60 19.10
N ASN A 328 -3.78 31.48 20.30
CA ASN A 328 -4.11 30.19 20.89
C ASN A 328 -5.43 29.72 20.31
N ILE A 329 -5.40 28.57 19.64
CA ILE A 329 -6.60 27.85 19.22
C ILE A 329 -6.89 26.71 20.19
N THR A 330 -8.17 26.42 20.37
CA THR A 330 -8.64 25.34 21.24
C THR A 330 -9.61 24.47 20.48
N VAL A 331 -9.44 23.14 20.55
CA VAL A 331 -10.47 22.18 20.19
C VAL A 331 -11.08 21.59 21.47
N ASN A 332 -12.40 21.71 21.59
CA ASN A 332 -13.20 20.91 22.50
C ASN A 332 -13.72 19.72 21.69
N PHE A 333 -13.47 18.52 22.17
CA PHE A 333 -13.72 17.28 21.45
C PHE A 333 -14.68 16.39 22.24
N GLU A 334 -15.60 15.74 21.52
CA GLU A 334 -16.50 14.72 22.07
C GLU A 334 -16.67 13.56 21.09
N GLY A 335 -16.21 12.38 21.49
CA GLY A 335 -16.50 11.12 20.83
C GLY A 335 -17.95 10.70 21.08
N MET A 336 -18.60 10.21 20.03
CA MET A 336 -20.03 9.94 19.99
C MET A 336 -20.34 8.46 19.72
N ALA A 337 -19.53 7.53 20.22
CA ALA A 337 -19.70 6.10 19.98
C ALA A 337 -21.15 5.64 20.21
N GLY A 338 -21.71 4.90 19.25
CA GLY A 338 -23.10 4.46 19.29
C GLY A 338 -24.12 5.49 18.80
N ALA A 339 -23.69 6.65 18.29
CA ALA A 339 -24.61 7.67 17.76
C ALA A 339 -25.44 7.14 16.59
N GLU A 340 -26.70 7.61 16.52
CA GLU A 340 -27.60 7.33 15.42
C GLU A 340 -27.02 7.82 14.08
N SER A 341 -27.32 7.12 12.98
CA SER A 341 -26.77 7.34 11.62
C SER A 341 -25.34 6.85 11.37
N TYR A 342 -24.69 6.23 12.35
CA TYR A 342 -23.39 5.55 12.18
C TYR A 342 -23.51 4.06 12.49
N ASN A 343 -22.58 3.28 11.95
CA ASN A 343 -22.46 1.88 12.34
C ASN A 343 -22.00 1.79 13.79
N SER A 344 -22.68 0.95 14.57
CA SER A 344 -22.44 0.79 16.01
C SER A 344 -22.01 -0.64 16.30
N VAL A 345 -20.72 -0.91 16.13
CA VAL A 345 -20.08 -2.22 16.36
C VAL A 345 -18.94 -2.04 17.35
N ASN A 346 -18.84 -2.94 18.34
CA ASN A 346 -17.81 -2.89 19.40
C ASN A 346 -17.70 -1.51 20.08
N ILE A 347 -18.84 -0.90 20.41
CA ILE A 347 -18.92 0.48 20.91
C ILE A 347 -18.07 0.72 22.17
N ASP A 348 -17.90 -0.32 23.00
CA ASP A 348 -17.10 -0.30 24.22
C ASP A 348 -15.59 -0.23 23.95
N LYS A 349 -15.18 -0.47 22.70
CA LYS A 349 -13.80 -0.36 22.23
C LYS A 349 -13.49 0.98 21.57
N ALA A 350 -14.41 1.92 21.56
CA ALA A 350 -14.23 3.21 20.92
C ALA A 350 -13.07 4.02 21.54
N GLY A 351 -12.35 4.72 20.67
CA GLY A 351 -11.32 5.66 21.08
C GLY A 351 -10.91 6.56 19.92
N TRP A 352 -10.27 7.68 20.26
CA TRP A 352 -9.87 8.69 19.29
C TRP A 352 -8.45 9.19 19.56
N ARG A 353 -7.83 9.71 18.51
CA ARG A 353 -6.69 10.62 18.59
C ARG A 353 -7.01 11.87 17.81
N TYR A 354 -6.67 13.04 18.37
CA TYR A 354 -6.89 14.31 17.71
C TYR A 354 -5.78 15.31 18.02
N GLY A 355 -5.53 16.22 17.09
CA GLY A 355 -4.42 17.17 17.19
C GLY A 355 -4.25 18.02 15.94
N PHE A 356 -3.46 19.07 16.07
CA PHE A 356 -3.22 20.04 15.02
C PHE A 356 -1.90 19.79 14.28
N VAL A 357 -1.87 20.21 13.01
CA VAL A 357 -0.68 20.31 12.19
C VAL A 357 -0.65 21.69 11.55
N ALA A 358 0.43 22.44 11.74
CA ALA A 358 0.72 23.67 11.03
C ALA A 358 1.81 23.43 9.99
N TYR A 359 1.54 23.79 8.74
CA TYR A 359 2.50 23.81 7.65
C TYR A 359 2.95 25.26 7.44
N GLN A 360 4.23 25.54 7.59
CA GLN A 360 4.81 26.87 7.45
C GLN A 360 5.25 27.13 6.00
N LYS A 361 5.29 28.40 5.59
CA LYS A 361 5.69 28.83 4.22
C LYS A 361 7.07 28.33 3.77
N ASN A 362 7.96 28.04 4.71
CA ASN A 362 9.29 27.49 4.43
C ASN A 362 9.32 25.96 4.32
N GLY A 363 8.16 25.30 4.37
CA GLY A 363 8.04 23.85 4.35
C GLY A 363 8.21 23.18 5.72
N ASN A 364 8.40 23.90 6.82
CA ASN A 364 8.44 23.27 8.14
C ASN A 364 7.05 22.84 8.60
N ARG A 365 6.98 21.74 9.36
CA ARG A 365 5.75 21.21 9.95
C ARG A 365 5.85 21.28 11.47
N VAL A 366 4.82 21.82 12.12
CA VAL A 366 4.72 21.88 13.59
C VAL A 366 3.49 21.11 14.04
N TYR A 367 3.70 20.10 14.88
CA TYR A 367 2.67 19.20 15.39
C TYR A 367 2.30 19.57 16.82
N SER A 368 1.01 19.59 17.14
CA SER A 368 0.57 19.76 18.53
C SER A 368 0.82 18.49 19.37
N ALA A 369 0.60 18.63 20.67
CA ALA A 369 0.33 17.47 21.53
C ALA A 369 -0.90 16.68 21.03
N VAL A 370 -1.03 15.44 21.48
CA VAL A 370 -2.09 14.52 21.06
C VAL A 370 -3.17 14.43 22.12
N GLY A 371 -4.41 14.73 21.74
CA GLY A 371 -5.59 14.47 22.54
C GLY A 371 -6.05 13.02 22.39
N LYS A 372 -6.48 12.39 23.49
CA LYS A 372 -6.92 10.98 23.52
C LYS A 372 -8.21 10.73 24.31
N ASN A 373 -8.73 11.73 25.00
CA ASN A 373 -9.91 11.59 25.84
C ASN A 373 -11.17 11.60 24.98
N THR A 374 -12.15 10.77 25.32
CA THR A 374 -13.48 10.78 24.68
C THR A 374 -14.15 12.15 24.79
N LYS A 375 -13.99 12.85 25.92
CA LYS A 375 -14.33 14.26 26.06
C LYS A 375 -13.10 15.01 26.55
N GLY A 376 -12.67 16.02 25.81
CA GLY A 376 -11.42 16.69 26.17
C GLY A 376 -11.21 18.03 25.47
N GLU A 377 -10.22 18.75 25.98
CA GLU A 377 -9.76 20.02 25.44
C GLU A 377 -8.29 19.88 25.01
N LEU A 378 -7.94 20.45 23.86
CA LEU A 378 -6.55 20.56 23.41
C LEU A 378 -6.29 21.97 22.87
N LYS A 379 -5.19 22.59 23.34
CA LYS A 379 -4.76 23.93 22.93
C LYS A 379 -3.53 23.85 22.04
N PHE A 380 -3.45 24.77 21.08
CA PHE A 380 -2.29 24.91 20.20
C PHE A 380 -2.04 26.38 19.89
N LYS A 381 -0.79 26.82 20.04
CA LYS A 381 -0.38 28.18 19.69
C LYS A 381 0.09 28.18 18.23
N VAL A 382 -0.60 28.94 17.39
CA VAL A 382 -0.31 28.96 15.95
C VAL A 382 1.12 29.50 15.70
N PRO A 383 2.01 28.72 15.07
CA PRO A 383 3.36 29.16 14.75
C PRO A 383 3.39 30.35 13.77
N ASN A 384 4.51 31.08 13.77
CA ASN A 384 4.76 32.10 12.76
C ASN A 384 4.76 31.49 11.35
N ASP A 385 4.41 32.30 10.35
CA ASP A 385 4.45 31.91 8.93
C ASP A 385 3.67 30.64 8.58
N THR A 386 2.65 30.29 9.37
CA THR A 386 1.73 29.20 9.05
C THR A 386 0.99 29.54 7.75
N GLU A 387 1.06 28.65 6.78
CA GLU A 387 0.36 28.72 5.49
C GLU A 387 -0.88 27.83 5.47
N TYR A 388 -0.76 26.62 6.03
CA TYR A 388 -1.89 25.70 6.21
C TYR A 388 -1.99 25.26 7.66
N LEU A 389 -3.22 25.15 8.15
CA LEU A 389 -3.53 24.68 9.49
C LEU A 389 -4.60 23.61 9.40
N TRP A 390 -4.37 22.49 10.08
CA TRP A 390 -5.25 21.32 10.03
C TRP A 390 -5.56 20.83 11.42
N LEU A 391 -6.80 20.40 11.65
CA LEU A 391 -7.15 19.46 12.71
C LEU A 391 -7.19 18.06 12.09
N VAL A 392 -6.47 17.12 12.69
CA VAL A 392 -6.48 15.71 12.31
C VAL A 392 -7.18 14.93 13.40
N VAL A 393 -8.11 14.05 13.02
CA VAL A 393 -8.82 13.14 13.93
C VAL A 393 -8.71 11.73 13.37
N MET A 394 -8.39 10.76 14.21
CA MET A 394 -8.26 9.35 13.84
C MET A 394 -9.07 8.47 14.80
N GLY A 395 -9.71 7.43 14.25
CA GLY A 395 -10.27 6.34 15.03
C GLY A 395 -9.14 5.51 15.66
N ALA A 396 -9.13 5.41 16.98
CA ALA A 396 -8.06 4.78 17.75
C ALA A 396 -8.67 3.83 18.79
N PRO A 397 -9.13 2.64 18.37
CA PRO A 397 -9.84 1.72 19.25
C PRO A 397 -8.97 1.31 20.44
N THR A 398 -9.58 0.95 21.56
CA THR A 398 -8.84 0.48 22.76
C THR A 398 -8.25 -0.92 22.59
N GLU A 399 -8.68 -1.65 21.56
CA GLU A 399 -8.23 -2.99 21.20
C GLU A 399 -8.18 -3.16 19.68
N HIS A 400 -7.34 -4.06 19.18
CA HIS A 400 -7.23 -4.36 17.75
C HIS A 400 -8.00 -5.63 17.39
N TRP A 401 -8.72 -5.59 16.26
CA TRP A 401 -9.21 -6.78 15.57
C TRP A 401 -8.99 -6.65 14.05
N PRO A 402 -8.77 -7.76 13.33
CA PRO A 402 -8.62 -7.72 11.88
C PRO A 402 -9.90 -7.26 11.18
N VAL A 403 -9.73 -6.52 10.07
CA VAL A 403 -10.85 -6.21 9.16
C VAL A 403 -11.36 -7.51 8.55
N THR A 404 -12.68 -7.74 8.61
CA THR A 404 -13.31 -8.95 8.06
C THR A 404 -13.09 -9.02 6.55
N MET A 405 -12.54 -10.13 6.04
CA MET A 405 -12.24 -10.33 4.62
C MET A 405 -13.36 -11.13 3.95
N GLY A 406 -13.93 -10.62 2.86
CA GLY A 406 -14.87 -11.34 1.98
C GLY A 406 -14.56 -11.09 0.50
N ARG A 407 -14.56 -12.14 -0.33
CA ARG A 407 -14.32 -12.05 -1.80
C ARG A 407 -15.43 -11.33 -2.56
N GLN A 408 -16.60 -11.19 -1.95
CA GLN A 408 -17.74 -10.42 -2.45
C GLN A 408 -18.28 -9.64 -1.26
N ARG A 409 -17.72 -8.44 -1.05
CA ARG A 409 -18.18 -7.55 0.00
C ARG A 409 -19.59 -7.09 -0.35
N THR A 410 -20.56 -7.40 0.50
CA THR A 410 -21.94 -6.95 0.33
C THR A 410 -22.17 -5.66 1.11
N ASP A 411 -23.22 -4.91 0.76
CA ASP A 411 -23.64 -3.74 1.56
C ASP A 411 -23.99 -4.13 3.02
N ALA A 412 -24.38 -5.38 3.25
CA ALA A 412 -24.63 -5.90 4.59
C ALA A 412 -23.33 -6.08 5.41
N ASP A 413 -22.19 -6.33 4.76
CA ASP A 413 -20.88 -6.40 5.42
C ASP A 413 -20.38 -5.01 5.80
N ALA A 414 -20.63 -4.00 4.97
CA ALA A 414 -20.30 -2.61 5.28
C ALA A 414 -21.03 -2.09 6.53
N LYS A 415 -22.26 -2.55 6.81
CA LYS A 415 -23.02 -2.23 8.04
C LYS A 415 -22.47 -2.90 9.31
N LYS A 416 -21.54 -3.85 9.18
CA LYS A 416 -20.91 -4.56 10.30
C LYS A 416 -19.53 -4.01 10.69
N GLU A 417 -19.06 -2.97 10.01
CA GLU A 417 -17.77 -2.35 10.33
C GLU A 417 -17.95 -1.20 11.32
N GLU A 418 -17.04 -1.13 12.29
CA GLU A 418 -17.01 -0.08 13.29
C GLU A 418 -16.85 1.31 12.68
N GLN A 419 -17.51 2.28 13.29
CA GLN A 419 -17.34 3.69 13.00
C GLN A 419 -17.17 4.45 14.31
N TRP A 420 -16.28 5.45 14.31
CA TRP A 420 -15.91 6.23 15.48
C TRP A 420 -16.36 7.68 15.34
N PRO A 421 -17.67 7.96 15.40
CA PRO A 421 -18.21 9.30 15.21
C PRO A 421 -17.75 10.24 16.32
N TYR A 422 -17.63 11.51 15.98
CA TYR A 422 -17.25 12.56 16.92
C TYR A 422 -17.86 13.90 16.52
N GLN A 423 -17.88 14.81 17.49
CA GLN A 423 -18.10 16.22 17.27
C GLN A 423 -17.01 17.05 17.94
N PHE A 424 -16.83 18.27 17.46
CA PHE A 424 -15.87 19.20 18.03
C PHE A 424 -16.31 20.65 17.88
N LYS A 425 -15.81 21.51 18.77
CA LYS A 425 -15.94 22.97 18.72
C LYS A 425 -14.56 23.60 18.71
N LEU A 426 -14.38 24.60 17.84
CA LEU A 426 -13.14 25.37 17.76
C LEU A 426 -13.31 26.76 18.37
N THR A 427 -12.29 27.20 19.11
CA THR A 427 -12.14 28.60 19.55
C THR A 427 -10.86 29.16 18.96
N GLY A 428 -10.91 30.38 18.41
CA GLY A 428 -9.76 31.04 17.77
C GLY A 428 -9.52 30.62 16.31
N SER A 429 -10.36 29.75 15.74
CA SER A 429 -10.31 29.29 14.35
C SER A 429 -11.67 28.68 13.96
N GLU A 430 -11.88 28.42 12.67
CA GLU A 430 -13.05 27.74 12.12
C GLU A 430 -12.63 26.79 10.97
N PRO A 431 -13.39 25.72 10.66
CA PRO A 431 -13.17 24.92 9.46
C PRO A 431 -13.33 25.77 8.18
N LEU A 432 -12.47 25.59 7.17
CA LEU A 432 -12.54 26.36 5.92
C LEU A 432 -13.73 26.02 5.03
N LYS A 433 -14.22 24.79 5.10
CA LYS A 433 -15.34 24.31 4.30
C LYS A 433 -16.26 23.47 5.16
N LEU A 434 -17.56 23.71 5.00
CA LEU A 434 -18.64 22.85 5.46
C LEU A 434 -19.39 22.38 4.21
N VAL A 435 -19.93 21.16 4.25
CA VAL A 435 -20.89 20.76 3.23
C VAL A 435 -22.23 21.35 3.65
N SER A 436 -22.79 22.19 2.78
CA SER A 436 -24.10 22.83 2.95
C SER A 436 -25.23 21.81 2.88
#